data_AF-A0A968NTG2-F1
#
_entry.id   AF-A0A968NTG2-F1
#
_cell.length_a   1.000
_cell.length_b   1.000
_cell.length_c   1.000
_cell.angle_alpha   90.00
_cell.angle_beta   90.00
_cell.angle_gamma   90.00
#
_symmetry.space_group_name_H-M   'P 1'
#
loop_
_entity.id
_entity.type
_entity.pdbx_description
1 polymer ?
#
loop_
_entity_poly.entity_id
_entity_poly.type
_entity_poly.pdbx_seq_one_letter_code
_entity_poly.pdbx_strand_id
1 'polypeptide(L)'
;MTNNESGTELLVSEPATEMRVSLDTESSQTATWRKVVESATDTIADLPEYIGRFFRQNGSLMATLGWIFVALLGIRVLSALIGTINSIPLLTPLFEMIGLGYTVWFVNRYLLTSGKRQELSQEISRIKQQILG
;
A
#
# COMPACT_ATOMS: atom_id res chain seq x y z
N MET A 1 -23.62 60.36 -62.83
CA MET A 1 -24.50 59.99 -61.71
C MET A 1 -23.89 58.73 -61.11
N THR A 2 -22.81 58.91 -60.33
CA THR A 2 -22.81 58.90 -58.85
C THR A 2 -22.98 57.47 -58.35
N ASN A 3 -21.87 56.75 -58.17
CA ASN A 3 -21.19 56.58 -56.87
C ASN A 3 -22.16 56.18 -55.76
N ASN A 4 -22.04 54.94 -55.30
CA ASN A 4 -22.17 54.64 -53.89
C ASN A 4 -20.95 53.81 -53.48
N GLU A 5 -19.98 54.51 -52.94
CA GLU A 5 -18.76 53.99 -52.35
C GLU A 5 -18.97 53.73 -50.86
N SER A 6 -18.27 52.70 -50.38
CA SER A 6 -17.57 52.67 -49.10
C SER A 6 -18.29 52.41 -47.78
N GLY A 7 -17.62 51.54 -47.01
CA GLY A 7 -17.70 51.44 -45.54
C GLY A 7 -18.55 50.25 -45.11
N THR A 8 -18.03 49.21 -44.48
CA THR A 8 -16.86 49.12 -43.60
C THR A 8 -16.46 47.65 -43.46
N GLU A 9 -15.14 47.41 -43.53
CA GLU A 9 -14.36 46.63 -42.55
C GLU A 9 -15.05 45.38 -41.98
N LEU A 10 -14.52 44.18 -42.17
CA LEU A 10 -13.32 43.75 -41.47
C LEU A 10 -12.55 42.70 -42.29
N LEU A 11 -11.28 43.01 -42.49
CA LEU A 11 -10.23 42.06 -42.79
C LEU A 11 -10.18 41.03 -41.67
N VAL A 12 -10.43 39.77 -41.99
CA VAL A 12 -9.89 38.66 -41.20
C VAL A 12 -8.98 37.87 -42.12
N SER A 13 -7.85 38.50 -42.41
CA SER A 13 -6.59 37.80 -42.56
C SER A 13 -6.34 37.04 -41.25
N GLU A 14 -6.66 35.75 -41.21
CA GLU A 14 -6.08 34.89 -40.19
C GLU A 14 -4.76 34.32 -40.74
N PRO A 15 -3.63 34.77 -40.16
CA PRO A 15 -2.30 34.37 -40.58
C PRO A 15 -2.05 32.93 -40.17
N ALA A 16 -1.09 32.31 -40.83
CA ALA A 16 -0.32 31.22 -40.28
C ALA A 16 0.06 31.54 -38.81
N THR A 17 -0.72 31.03 -37.86
CA THR A 17 -0.34 30.95 -36.45
C THR A 17 -0.14 29.49 -36.17
N GLU A 18 0.92 28.99 -36.79
CA GLU A 18 1.93 28.19 -36.13
C GLU A 18 1.53 27.72 -34.72
N MET A 19 0.90 26.55 -34.65
CA MET A 19 1.02 25.69 -33.48
C MET A 19 2.52 25.32 -33.34
N ARG A 20 3.29 26.20 -32.70
CA ARG A 20 4.66 25.93 -32.23
C ARG A 20 4.77 26.12 -30.71
N VAL A 21 3.65 26.01 -29.99
CA VAL A 21 3.64 25.98 -28.52
C VAL A 21 3.85 24.54 -27.99
N SER A 22 4.65 23.74 -28.69
CA SER A 22 4.87 22.34 -28.30
C SER A 22 6.13 21.76 -28.92
N LEU A 23 7.28 22.40 -28.69
CA LEU A 23 8.59 21.73 -28.85
C LEU A 23 9.53 21.91 -27.63
N ASP A 24 9.23 22.82 -26.70
CA ASP A 24 10.02 22.94 -25.45
C ASP A 24 9.49 22.09 -24.29
N THR A 25 8.29 21.49 -24.43
CA THR A 25 7.71 20.64 -23.37
C THR A 25 8.26 19.20 -23.38
N GLU A 26 8.65 18.67 -24.55
CA GLU A 26 9.14 17.28 -24.67
C GLU A 26 10.57 17.07 -24.14
N SER A 27 11.44 18.08 -24.26
CA SER A 27 12.81 17.99 -23.75
C SER A 27 12.86 18.03 -22.21
N SER A 28 11.88 18.68 -21.56
CA SER A 28 11.79 18.77 -20.10
C SER A 28 11.26 17.48 -19.46
N GLN A 29 10.24 16.82 -20.02
CA GLN A 29 9.68 15.59 -19.43
C GLN A 29 10.65 14.40 -19.52
N THR A 30 11.31 14.22 -20.67
CA THR A 30 12.28 13.13 -20.87
C THR A 30 13.56 13.33 -20.06
N ALA A 31 14.01 14.59 -19.92
CA ALA A 31 15.11 14.94 -19.02
C ALA A 31 14.74 14.82 -17.53
N THR A 32 13.48 15.04 -17.17
CA THR A 32 12.97 14.94 -15.79
C THR A 32 12.75 13.49 -15.37
N TRP A 33 12.15 12.66 -16.23
CA TRP A 33 11.90 11.25 -15.96
C TRP A 33 13.21 10.46 -15.77
N ARG A 34 14.25 10.77 -16.56
CA ARG A 34 15.58 10.18 -16.40
C ARG A 34 16.21 10.50 -15.04
N LYS A 35 16.09 11.75 -14.57
CA LYS A 35 16.53 12.15 -13.22
C LYS A 35 15.73 11.46 -12.12
N VAL A 36 14.41 11.31 -12.28
CA VAL A 36 13.55 10.60 -11.33
C VAL A 36 13.93 9.12 -11.23
N VAL A 37 14.19 8.46 -12.37
CA VAL A 37 14.59 7.05 -12.40
C VAL A 37 15.99 6.86 -11.80
N GLU A 38 16.93 7.76 -12.09
CA GLU A 38 18.27 7.73 -11.49
C GLU A 38 18.22 7.94 -9.97
N SER A 39 17.48 8.94 -9.48
CA SER A 39 17.29 9.19 -8.03
C SER A 39 16.49 8.08 -7.33
N ALA A 40 15.52 7.48 -8.01
CA ALA A 40 14.75 6.36 -7.47
C ALA A 40 15.62 5.11 -7.31
N THR A 41 16.54 4.84 -8.23
CA THR A 41 17.42 3.67 -8.16
C THR A 41 18.30 3.72 -6.91
N ASP A 42 18.85 4.89 -6.59
CA ASP A 42 19.70 5.10 -5.41
C ASP A 42 18.89 5.06 -4.11
N THR A 43 17.74 5.75 -4.08
CA THR A 43 16.86 5.76 -2.89
C THR A 43 16.32 4.37 -2.58
N ILE A 44 15.91 3.60 -3.61
CA ILE A 44 15.35 2.24 -3.45
C ILE A 44 16.42 1.25 -2.97
N ALA A 45 17.67 1.39 -3.41
CA ALA A 45 18.78 0.56 -2.93
C ALA A 45 19.05 0.75 -1.43
N ASP A 46 18.87 1.98 -0.93
CA ASP A 46 19.06 2.34 0.48
C ASP A 46 17.81 2.15 1.35
N LEU A 47 16.61 2.02 0.74
CA LEU A 47 15.35 1.74 1.44
C LEU A 47 15.43 0.55 2.39
N PRO A 48 15.92 -0.64 2.00
CA PRO A 48 15.98 -1.78 2.92
C PRO A 48 16.82 -1.48 4.17
N GLU A 49 17.89 -0.70 4.04
CA GLU A 49 18.74 -0.33 5.17
C GLU A 49 18.11 0.78 6.02
N TYR A 50 17.44 1.76 5.43
CA TYR A 50 16.70 2.79 6.16
C TYR A 50 15.52 2.19 6.96
N ILE A 51 14.74 1.33 6.32
CA ILE A 51 13.62 0.60 6.94
C ILE A 51 14.18 -0.30 8.05
N GLY A 52 15.25 -1.05 7.77
CA GLY A 52 15.91 -1.90 8.76
C GLY A 52 16.39 -1.12 9.99
N ARG A 53 17.01 0.05 9.80
CA ARG A 53 17.45 0.93 10.90
C ARG A 53 16.27 1.49 11.68
N PHE A 54 15.21 1.91 11.02
CA PHE A 54 14.01 2.43 11.68
C PHE A 54 13.31 1.39 12.56
N PHE A 55 13.16 0.14 12.08
CA PHE A 55 12.61 -0.97 12.87
C PHE A 55 13.52 -1.40 14.03
N ARG A 56 14.85 -1.35 13.84
CA ARG A 56 15.84 -1.64 14.90
C ARG A 56 15.90 -0.53 15.97
N GLN A 57 15.84 0.73 15.56
CA GLN A 57 15.97 1.90 16.45
C GLN A 57 14.66 2.26 17.16
N ASN A 58 13.51 2.07 16.50
CA ASN A 58 12.19 2.45 17.01
C ASN A 58 11.28 1.25 17.31
N GLY A 59 11.84 0.05 17.53
CA GLY A 59 11.08 -1.20 17.66
C GLY A 59 9.90 -1.15 18.64
N SER A 60 10.02 -0.38 19.73
CA SER A 60 8.93 -0.17 20.71
C SER A 60 7.76 0.68 20.15
N LEU A 61 8.08 1.74 19.41
CA LEU A 61 7.08 2.63 18.82
C LEU A 61 6.41 1.98 17.61
N MET A 62 7.15 1.22 16.81
CA MET A 62 6.59 0.48 15.68
C MET A 62 5.66 -0.64 16.11
N ALA A 63 5.98 -1.32 17.20
CA ALA A 63 5.06 -2.30 17.80
C ALA A 63 3.75 -1.63 18.23
N THR A 64 3.84 -0.49 18.92
CA THR A 64 2.65 0.25 19.39
C THR A 64 1.81 0.79 18.21
N LEU A 65 2.45 1.35 17.19
CA LEU A 65 1.75 1.80 15.97
C LEU A 65 1.12 0.61 15.21
N GLY A 66 1.81 -0.53 15.17
CA GLY A 66 1.26 -1.77 14.64
C GLY A 66 0.00 -2.22 15.40
N TRP A 67 0.03 -2.18 16.73
CA TRP A 67 -1.15 -2.48 17.56
C TRP A 67 -2.31 -1.53 17.31
N ILE A 68 -2.05 -0.22 17.21
CA ILE A 68 -3.07 0.78 16.90
C ILE A 68 -3.66 0.52 15.51
N PHE A 69 -2.83 0.23 14.52
CA PHE A 69 -3.28 -0.07 13.16
C PHE A 69 -4.15 -1.34 13.13
N VAL A 70 -3.71 -2.41 13.81
CA VAL A 70 -4.49 -3.65 13.94
C VAL A 70 -5.81 -3.38 14.66
N ALA A 71 -5.83 -2.57 15.71
CA ALA A 71 -7.05 -2.20 16.41
C ALA A 71 -8.03 -1.43 15.51
N LEU A 72 -7.55 -0.44 14.75
CA LEU A 72 -8.36 0.32 13.81
C LEU A 72 -8.95 -0.57 12.70
N LEU A 73 -8.14 -1.48 12.17
CA LEU A 73 -8.59 -2.44 11.16
C LEU A 73 -9.60 -3.44 11.76
N GLY A 74 -9.35 -3.91 12.98
CA GLY A 74 -10.24 -4.78 13.74
C GLY A 74 -11.59 -4.14 13.99
N ILE A 75 -11.63 -2.85 14.35
CA ILE A 75 -12.89 -2.09 14.52
C ILE A 75 -13.66 -2.02 13.20
N ARG A 76 -13.00 -1.70 12.08
CA ARG A 76 -13.64 -1.67 10.74
C ARG A 76 -14.29 -3.01 10.40
N VAL A 77 -13.57 -4.11 10.64
CA VAL A 77 -14.06 -5.47 10.38
C VAL A 77 -15.18 -5.85 11.34
N LEU A 78 -15.05 -5.53 12.63
CA LEU A 78 -16.07 -5.82 13.64
C LEU A 78 -17.36 -5.03 13.38
N SER A 79 -17.25 -3.76 12.97
CA SER A 79 -18.40 -2.95 12.56
C SER A 79 -19.10 -3.52 11.34
N ALA A 80 -18.35 -4.01 10.34
CA ALA A 80 -18.93 -4.71 9.19
C ALA A 80 -19.61 -6.03 9.62
N LEU A 81 -19.00 -6.77 10.53
CA LEU A 81 -19.56 -8.04 11.05
C LEU A 81 -20.90 -7.83 11.76
N ILE A 82 -20.98 -6.81 12.62
CA ILE A 82 -22.22 -6.47 13.34
C ILE A 82 -23.28 -5.93 12.37
N GLY A 83 -22.90 -5.05 11.44
CA GLY A 83 -23.82 -4.46 10.46
C GLY A 83 -24.37 -5.45 9.43
N THR A 84 -23.69 -6.59 9.26
CA THR A 84 -24.02 -7.60 8.23
C THR A 84 -24.41 -8.94 8.85
N ILE A 85 -24.78 -8.98 10.15
CA ILE A 85 -25.07 -10.20 10.92
C ILE A 85 -26.06 -11.19 10.25
N ASN A 86 -26.95 -10.70 9.37
CA ASN A 86 -27.91 -11.54 8.64
C ASN A 86 -27.39 -12.13 7.31
N SER A 87 -26.18 -11.78 6.87
CA SER A 87 -25.65 -12.21 5.57
C SER A 87 -24.12 -12.07 5.53
N ILE A 88 -23.37 -12.88 6.29
CA ILE A 88 -21.91 -12.72 6.40
C ILE A 88 -21.14 -13.73 5.51
N PRO A 89 -20.89 -13.43 4.22
CA PRO A 89 -20.02 -14.24 3.36
C PRO A 89 -18.53 -13.89 3.47
N LEU A 90 -18.16 -12.79 4.14
CA LEU A 90 -16.76 -12.32 4.24
C LEU A 90 -15.97 -12.94 5.38
N LEU A 91 -16.65 -13.57 6.34
CA LEU A 91 -16.02 -14.18 7.51
C LEU A 91 -15.08 -15.32 7.11
N THR A 92 -15.51 -16.13 6.15
CA THR A 92 -14.75 -17.27 5.63
C THR A 92 -13.39 -16.85 5.04
N PRO A 93 -13.29 -15.96 4.02
CA PRO A 93 -12.00 -15.54 3.48
C PRO A 93 -11.14 -14.76 4.48
N LEU A 94 -11.74 -14.05 5.44
CA LEU A 94 -10.99 -13.37 6.50
C LEU A 94 -10.35 -14.36 7.47
N PHE A 95 -11.08 -15.39 7.91
CA PHE A 95 -10.51 -16.44 8.74
C PHE A 95 -9.46 -17.26 8.01
N GLU A 96 -9.60 -17.44 6.70
CA GLU A 96 -8.55 -18.07 5.88
C GLU A 96 -7.28 -17.23 5.88
N MET A 97 -7.38 -15.92 5.63
CA MET A 97 -6.23 -15.01 5.66
C MET A 97 -5.56 -14.96 7.05
N ILE A 98 -6.36 -14.83 8.12
CA ILE A 98 -5.86 -14.80 9.50
C ILE A 98 -5.24 -16.16 9.86
N GLY A 99 -5.90 -17.26 9.50
CA GLY A 99 -5.44 -18.61 9.74
C GLY A 99 -4.11 -18.91 9.04
N LEU A 100 -3.96 -18.48 7.78
CA LEU A 100 -2.70 -18.60 7.05
C LEU A 100 -1.58 -17.76 7.70
N GLY A 101 -1.87 -16.51 8.05
CA GLY A 101 -0.91 -15.65 8.74
C GLY A 101 -0.46 -16.23 10.09
N TYR A 102 -1.42 -16.68 10.90
CA TYR A 102 -1.15 -17.32 12.18
C TYR A 102 -0.40 -18.64 12.01
N THR A 103 -0.72 -19.44 10.99
CA THR A 103 -0.01 -20.68 10.68
C THR A 103 1.46 -20.42 10.37
N VAL A 104 1.77 -19.47 9.48
CA VAL A 104 3.15 -19.12 9.14
C VAL A 104 3.91 -18.62 10.37
N TRP A 105 3.30 -17.74 11.17
CA TRP A 105 3.89 -17.24 12.41
C TRP A 105 4.11 -18.36 13.42
N PHE A 106 3.13 -19.24 13.62
CA PHE A 106 3.18 -20.36 14.55
C PHE A 106 4.27 -21.37 14.19
N VAL A 107 4.38 -21.72 12.90
CA VAL A 107 5.43 -22.63 12.41
C VAL A 107 6.81 -22.05 12.69
N ASN A 108 7.04 -20.79 12.31
CA ASN A 108 8.32 -20.14 12.56
C ASN A 108 8.62 -20.01 14.06
N ARG A 109 7.62 -19.62 14.86
CA ARG A 109 7.76 -19.32 16.28
C ARG A 109 7.95 -20.56 17.13
N TYR A 110 7.23 -21.65 16.87
CA TYR A 110 7.16 -22.83 17.76
C TYR A 110 7.69 -24.11 17.12
N LEU A 111 7.53 -24.28 15.80
CA LEU A 111 7.94 -25.52 15.13
C LEU A 111 9.37 -25.49 14.63
N LEU A 112 10.03 -24.36 14.39
CA LEU A 112 11.42 -24.37 13.91
C LEU A 112 12.43 -24.47 15.06
N THR A 113 12.14 -23.86 16.21
CA THR A 113 13.04 -23.85 17.38
C THR A 113 12.88 -25.12 18.22
N SER A 114 13.93 -25.95 18.33
CA SER A 114 13.89 -27.22 19.07
C SER A 114 13.36 -27.11 20.51
N GLY A 115 13.82 -26.13 21.28
CA GLY A 115 13.33 -25.92 22.66
C GLY A 115 11.82 -25.67 22.74
N LYS A 116 11.28 -24.88 21.81
CA LYS A 116 9.85 -24.56 21.77
C LYS A 116 8.98 -25.70 21.25
N ARG A 117 9.52 -26.58 20.41
CA ARG A 117 8.84 -27.84 20.04
C ARG A 117 8.63 -28.72 21.27
N GLN A 118 9.64 -28.83 22.14
CA GLN A 118 9.57 -29.63 23.37
C GLN A 118 8.53 -29.07 24.34
N GLU A 119 8.55 -27.76 24.55
CA GLU A 119 7.59 -27.02 25.38
C GLU A 119 6.16 -27.22 24.85
N LEU A 120 5.94 -27.02 23.55
CA LEU A 120 4.65 -27.23 22.90
C LEU A 120 4.16 -28.67 23.07
N SER A 121 5.03 -29.67 22.93
CA SER A 121 4.64 -31.07 23.12
C SER A 121 4.24 -31.38 24.56
N GLN A 122 4.92 -30.78 25.54
CA GLN A 122 4.58 -30.94 26.96
C GLN A 122 3.25 -30.26 27.28
N GLU A 123 3.02 -29.06 26.77
CA GLU A 123 1.76 -28.32 26.88
C GLU A 123 0.58 -29.13 26.33
N ILE A 124 0.73 -29.67 25.10
CA ILE A 124 -0.29 -30.50 24.46
C ILE A 124 -0.57 -31.75 25.29
N SER A 125 0.46 -32.42 25.81
CA SER A 125 0.27 -33.61 26.67
C SER A 125 -0.47 -33.26 27.97
N ARG A 126 -0.16 -32.12 28.60
CA ARG A 126 -0.87 -31.65 29.80
C ARG A 126 -2.34 -31.36 29.50
N ILE A 127 -2.63 -30.65 28.41
CA ILE A 127 -4.00 -30.36 27.99
C ILE A 127 -4.76 -31.66 27.69
N LYS A 128 -4.12 -32.62 27.02
CA LYS A 128 -4.71 -33.93 26.77
C LYS A 128 -5.05 -34.67 28.06
N GLN A 129 -4.15 -34.70 29.03
CA GLN A 129 -4.41 -35.30 30.35
C GLN A 129 -5.56 -34.59 31.07
N GLN A 130 -5.65 -33.25 31.00
CA GLN A 130 -6.73 -32.50 31.63
C GLN A 130 -8.11 -32.78 31.01
N ILE A 131 -8.19 -32.99 29.69
CA ILE A 131 -9.45 -33.21 29.00
C ILE A 131 -9.85 -34.70 29.01
N LEU A 132 -8.89 -35.61 28.97
CA LEU A 132 -9.12 -37.05 28.81
C LEU A 132 -8.98 -37.87 30.11
N GLY A 133 -8.37 -37.31 31.16
CA GLY A 133 -8.04 -38.03 32.41
C GLY A 133 -6.67 -38.70 32.36
#